data_AF-A0A958J7S5-F1
#
_entry.id   AF-A0A958J7S5-F1
#
_cell.length_a   1.000
_cell.length_b   1.000
_cell.length_c   1.000
_cell.angle_alpha   90.00
_cell.angle_beta   90.00
_cell.angle_gamma   90.00
#
_symmetry.space_group_name_H-M   'P 1'
#
loop_
_entity.id
_entity.type
_entity.pdbx_description
1 polymer ?
#
loop_
_entity_poly.entity_id
_entity_poly.type
_entity_poly.pdbx_seq_one_letter_code
_entity_poly.pdbx_strand_id
1 'polypeptide(L)'
;AYTAQDLGDYWQPGPLLVPPPPIKDIVFHACTQVPLVRDKVRHCGEALAAIVATSRYIAEDALDDIVVELEPLDAVVDVERALEPASPRIHEHIESNLAAHVVQEKGRYETAARQAHRIIKRRFLYDRGVAAAMENRGVVANWDEKSQQMTIWDTTQAPIPIR
;
A
#
# COMPACT_ATOMS: atom_id res chain seq x y z
N ALA A 1 -15.07 -11.40 15.46
CA ALA A 1 -13.98 -10.63 14.83
C ALA A 1 -14.38 -9.16 14.76
N TYR A 2 -13.41 -8.25 14.69
CA TYR A 2 -13.61 -6.82 14.46
C TYR A 2 -13.42 -6.52 12.98
N THR A 3 -14.29 -5.69 12.42
CA THR A 3 -14.32 -5.26 11.02
C THR A 3 -14.08 -3.75 10.91
N ALA A 4 -14.01 -3.23 9.69
CA ALA A 4 -13.92 -1.79 9.47
C ALA A 4 -15.08 -0.99 10.10
N GLN A 5 -16.26 -1.60 10.26
CA GLN A 5 -17.43 -0.98 10.90
C GLN A 5 -17.23 -0.84 12.40
N ASP A 6 -16.65 -1.84 13.06
CA ASP A 6 -16.43 -1.85 14.52
C ASP A 6 -15.41 -0.79 14.97
N LEU A 7 -14.55 -0.33 14.05
CA LEU A 7 -13.59 0.74 14.31
C LEU A 7 -14.24 2.13 14.41
N GLY A 8 -15.47 2.32 13.92
CA GLY A 8 -16.17 3.61 13.97
C GLY A 8 -15.32 4.76 13.42
N ASP A 9 -15.17 5.82 14.22
CA ASP A 9 -14.40 7.03 13.86
C ASP A 9 -12.89 6.80 13.76
N TYR A 10 -12.37 5.70 14.32
CA TYR A 10 -10.97 5.32 14.21
C TYR A 10 -10.62 4.72 12.84
N TRP A 11 -11.63 4.32 12.07
CA TRP A 11 -11.39 3.92 10.69
C TRP A 11 -11.10 5.16 9.84
N GLN A 12 -9.84 5.33 9.46
CA GLN A 12 -9.40 6.41 8.59
C GLN A 12 -8.26 5.88 7.69
N PRO A 13 -8.12 6.40 6.46
CA PRO A 13 -6.93 6.14 5.66
C PRO A 13 -5.68 6.57 6.44
N GLY A 14 -4.66 5.73 6.41
CA GLY A 14 -3.37 6.00 7.03
C GLY A 14 -2.68 7.22 6.41
N PRO A 15 -1.64 7.74 7.08
CA PRO A 15 -0.91 8.89 6.58
C PRO A 15 -0.14 8.57 5.30
N LEU A 16 0.16 9.61 4.53
CA LEU A 16 1.11 9.50 3.42
C LEU A 16 2.53 9.37 3.98
N LEU A 17 3.06 8.15 3.98
CA LEU A 17 4.39 7.87 4.55
C LEU A 17 5.55 8.47 3.75
N VAL A 18 5.38 8.61 2.43
CA VAL A 18 6.39 9.17 1.54
C VAL A 18 5.75 10.30 0.73
N PRO A 19 6.11 11.56 0.98
CA PRO A 19 5.58 12.68 0.21
C PRO A 19 6.14 12.67 -1.23
N PRO A 20 5.41 13.23 -2.21
CA PRO A 20 5.92 13.37 -3.56
C PRO A 20 7.19 14.24 -3.59
N PRO A 21 8.14 13.95 -4.49
CA PRO A 21 9.31 14.79 -4.66
C PRO A 21 8.91 16.20 -5.14
N PRO A 22 9.67 17.26 -4.79
CA PRO A 22 9.37 18.64 -5.17
C PRO A 22 9.76 18.91 -6.63
N ILE A 23 9.17 18.16 -7.56
CA ILE A 23 9.38 18.29 -9.00
C ILE A 23 8.20 19.04 -9.59
N LYS A 24 8.49 20.03 -10.43
CA LYS A 24 7.46 20.83 -11.11
C LYS A 24 6.59 19.93 -11.98
N ASP A 25 5.29 20.19 -12.02
CA ASP A 25 4.32 19.51 -12.88
C ASP A 25 4.20 17.99 -12.62
N ILE A 26 4.58 17.53 -11.42
CA ILE A 26 4.36 16.15 -10.99
C ILE A 26 2.86 15.86 -10.87
N VAL A 27 2.45 14.69 -11.38
CA VAL A 27 1.15 14.10 -11.07
C VAL A 27 1.36 13.09 -9.94
N PHE A 28 0.60 13.22 -8.84
CA PHE A 28 0.66 12.31 -7.71
C PHE A 28 -0.72 12.13 -7.09
N HIS A 29 -1.24 10.91 -7.12
CA HIS A 29 -2.53 10.56 -6.53
C HIS A 29 -2.30 9.81 -5.21
N ALA A 30 -2.59 10.48 -4.09
CA ALA A 30 -2.43 9.89 -2.76
C ALA A 30 -3.58 8.91 -2.46
N CYS A 31 -3.30 7.61 -2.58
CA CYS A 31 -4.20 6.52 -2.19
C CYS A 31 -3.55 5.73 -1.05
N THR A 32 -3.83 6.11 0.20
CA THR A 32 -3.21 5.49 1.38
C THR A 32 -4.00 4.27 1.86
N GLN A 33 -3.32 3.38 2.59
CA GLN A 33 -3.91 2.15 3.11
C GLN A 33 -4.93 2.45 4.21
N VAL A 34 -5.95 1.62 4.33
CA VAL A 34 -6.92 1.64 5.44
C VAL A 34 -6.58 0.52 6.43
N PRO A 35 -6.94 0.66 7.73
CA PRO A 35 -6.60 -0.35 8.74
C PRO A 35 -7.29 -1.69 8.48
N LEU A 36 -8.55 -1.67 8.06
CA LEU A 36 -9.32 -2.83 7.60
C LEU A 36 -10.15 -2.42 6.38
N VAL A 37 -10.34 -3.32 5.42
CA VAL A 37 -11.16 -3.08 4.23
C VAL A 37 -12.61 -2.85 4.64
N ARG A 38 -13.24 -1.84 4.03
CA ARG A 38 -14.66 -1.55 4.22
C ARG A 38 -15.51 -2.05 3.06
N ASP A 39 -15.24 -1.55 1.85
CA ASP A 39 -16.13 -1.76 0.70
C ASP A 39 -15.53 -2.61 -0.42
N LYS A 40 -14.21 -2.48 -0.67
CA LYS A 40 -13.54 -3.09 -1.83
C LYS A 40 -12.15 -3.59 -1.46
N VAL A 41 -11.92 -4.88 -1.70
CA VAL A 41 -10.60 -5.51 -1.65
C VAL A 41 -9.85 -5.20 -2.95
N ARG A 42 -8.62 -4.70 -2.84
CA ARG A 42 -7.80 -4.23 -3.96
C ARG A 42 -6.63 -5.15 -4.26
N HIS A 43 -6.25 -6.01 -3.32
CA HIS A 43 -5.21 -7.02 -3.54
C HIS A 43 -5.38 -8.24 -2.62
N CYS A 44 -4.80 -9.37 -3.03
CA CYS A 44 -4.72 -10.54 -2.18
C CYS A 44 -3.92 -10.23 -0.90
N GLY A 45 -4.47 -10.62 0.25
CA GLY A 45 -3.86 -10.38 1.57
C GLY A 45 -4.16 -9.01 2.20
N GLU A 46 -5.05 -8.19 1.62
CA GLU A 46 -5.56 -7.00 2.29
C GLU A 46 -6.42 -7.41 3.50
N ALA A 47 -6.27 -6.72 4.64
CA ALA A 47 -6.89 -7.12 5.89
C ALA A 47 -8.39 -6.78 5.91
N LEU A 48 -9.24 -7.79 6.09
CA LEU A 48 -10.71 -7.63 6.15
C LEU A 48 -11.21 -7.50 7.60
N ALA A 49 -10.63 -8.28 8.50
CA ALA A 49 -11.03 -8.36 9.90
C ALA A 49 -9.84 -8.62 10.82
N ALA A 50 -10.01 -8.31 12.11
CA ALA A 50 -9.06 -8.60 13.17
C ALA A 50 -9.71 -9.52 14.23
N ILE A 51 -8.95 -10.51 14.71
CA ILE A 51 -9.39 -11.43 15.77
C ILE A 51 -8.56 -11.14 17.02
N VAL A 52 -9.23 -10.99 18.16
CA VAL A 52 -8.59 -10.87 19.47
C VAL A 52 -8.99 -12.08 20.28
N ALA A 53 -8.00 -12.80 20.80
CA ALA A 53 -8.19 -14.00 21.60
C ALA A 53 -7.14 -14.10 22.71
N THR A 54 -7.36 -15.00 23.66
CA THR A 54 -6.44 -15.25 24.79
C THR A 54 -5.19 -16.04 24.40
N SER A 55 -5.15 -16.63 23.21
CA SER A 55 -3.96 -17.25 22.64
C SER A 55 -3.99 -17.19 21.12
N ARG A 56 -2.82 -17.33 20.50
CA ARG A 56 -2.68 -17.41 19.04
C ARG A 56 -3.46 -18.58 18.44
N TYR A 57 -3.41 -19.75 19.08
CA TYR A 57 -4.10 -20.95 18.60
C TYR A 57 -5.61 -20.73 18.50
N ILE A 58 -6.22 -20.13 19.52
CA ILE A 58 -7.66 -19.81 19.50
C ILE A 58 -7.98 -18.78 18.42
N ALA A 59 -7.10 -17.80 18.18
CA ALA A 59 -7.31 -16.81 17.12
C ALA A 59 -7.26 -17.45 15.72
N GLU A 60 -6.36 -18.41 15.51
CA GLU A 60 -6.24 -19.17 14.25
C GLU A 60 -7.45 -20.09 14.06
N ASP A 61 -7.90 -20.82 15.09
CA ASP A 61 -9.11 -21.64 15.01
C ASP A 61 -10.36 -20.78 14.70
N ALA A 62 -10.49 -19.63 15.35
CA ALA A 62 -11.61 -18.71 15.12
C ALA A 62 -11.59 -18.06 13.71
N LEU A 63 -10.45 -18.07 13.01
CA LEU A 63 -10.37 -17.58 11.64
C LEU A 63 -11.14 -18.49 10.67
N ASP A 64 -11.11 -19.79 10.90
CA ASP A 64 -11.79 -20.78 10.05
C ASP A 64 -13.32 -20.67 10.12
N ASP A 65 -13.85 -20.07 11.19
CA ASP A 65 -15.28 -19.79 11.37
C ASP A 65 -15.74 -18.51 10.65
N ILE A 66 -14.82 -17.69 10.13
CA ILE A 66 -15.16 -16.45 9.42
C ILE A 66 -15.52 -16.76 7.97
N VAL A 67 -16.79 -16.53 7.63
CA VAL A 67 -17.27 -16.56 6.25
C VAL A 67 -17.34 -15.14 5.70
N VAL A 68 -16.74 -14.92 4.52
CA VAL A 68 -16.79 -13.65 3.80
C VAL A 68 -17.42 -13.87 2.44
N GLU A 69 -18.47 -13.11 2.14
CA GLU A 69 -19.06 -13.05 0.80
C GLU A 69 -18.45 -11.87 0.04
N LEU A 70 -17.84 -12.16 -1.11
CA LEU A 70 -17.22 -11.16 -1.98
C LEU A 70 -17.77 -11.31 -3.39
N GLU A 71 -17.98 -10.18 -4.07
CA GLU A 71 -18.19 -10.15 -5.51
C GLU A 71 -16.81 -10.04 -6.19
N PRO A 72 -16.37 -11.05 -6.96
CA PRO A 72 -15.09 -10.98 -7.66
C PRO A 72 -15.10 -9.87 -8.71
N LEU A 73 -14.05 -9.05 -8.71
CA LEU A 73 -13.82 -8.02 -9.73
C LEU A 73 -12.63 -8.41 -10.61
N ASP A 74 -12.59 -7.85 -11.82
CA ASP A 74 -11.46 -8.05 -12.73
C ASP A 74 -10.16 -7.49 -12.12
N ALA A 75 -9.17 -8.37 -11.97
CA ALA A 75 -7.87 -8.02 -11.42
C ALA A 75 -6.95 -7.42 -12.48
N VAL A 76 -6.21 -6.37 -12.10
CA VAL A 76 -5.18 -5.72 -12.92
C VAL A 76 -3.81 -6.06 -12.35
N VAL A 77 -3.09 -6.97 -13.01
CA VAL A 77 -1.80 -7.52 -12.54
C VAL A 77 -0.61 -7.10 -13.41
N ASP A 78 -0.83 -6.21 -14.37
CA ASP A 78 0.20 -5.69 -15.29
C ASP A 78 0.17 -4.16 -15.29
N VAL A 79 1.36 -3.55 -15.18
CA VAL A 79 1.50 -2.10 -15.03
C VAL A 79 1.16 -1.33 -16.31
N GLU A 80 1.41 -1.90 -17.49
CA GLU A 80 1.09 -1.24 -18.77
C GLU A 80 -0.40 -1.35 -19.05
N ARG A 81 -0.99 -2.53 -18.82
CA ARG A 81 -2.44 -2.72 -18.92
C ARG A 81 -3.21 -1.84 -17.96
N ALA A 82 -2.68 -1.61 -16.75
CA ALA A 82 -3.31 -0.72 -15.78
C ALA A 82 -3.54 0.70 -16.30
N LEU A 83 -2.67 1.19 -17.20
CA LEU A 83 -2.74 2.52 -17.79
C LEU A 83 -3.67 2.60 -19.00
N GLU A 84 -4.18 1.48 -19.50
CA GLU A 84 -5.13 1.49 -20.61
C GLU A 84 -6.46 2.13 -20.17
N PRO A 85 -7.11 2.95 -21.03
CA PRO A 85 -8.39 3.59 -20.69
C PRO A 85 -9.52 2.62 -20.33
N ALA A 86 -9.44 1.38 -20.82
CA ALA A 86 -10.41 0.31 -20.56
C ALA A 86 -10.10 -0.51 -19.31
N SER A 87 -8.96 -0.26 -18.63
CA SER A 87 -8.58 -1.00 -17.43
C SER A 87 -9.60 -0.77 -16.31
N PRO A 88 -9.97 -1.81 -15.55
CA PRO A 88 -10.70 -1.65 -14.29
C PRO A 88 -10.01 -0.63 -13.39
N ARG A 89 -10.78 0.33 -12.86
CA ARG A 89 -10.26 1.34 -11.93
C ARG A 89 -10.15 0.75 -10.53
N ILE A 90 -8.96 0.84 -9.93
CA ILE A 90 -8.72 0.35 -8.56
C ILE A 90 -9.30 1.33 -7.52
N HIS A 91 -9.17 2.63 -7.78
CA HIS A 91 -9.67 3.71 -6.95
C HIS A 91 -10.65 4.56 -7.77
N GLU A 92 -11.91 4.61 -7.35
CA GLU A 92 -13.01 5.18 -8.15
C GLU A 92 -12.98 6.71 -8.21
N HIS A 93 -12.35 7.34 -7.21
CA HIS A 93 -12.23 8.78 -7.06
C HIS A 93 -11.10 9.38 -7.94
N ILE A 94 -10.33 8.56 -8.64
CA ILE A 94 -9.33 8.99 -9.63
C ILE A 94 -9.73 8.53 -11.03
N GLU A 95 -9.27 9.27 -12.04
CA GLU A 95 -9.69 9.09 -13.44
C GLU A 95 -8.92 7.97 -14.16
N SER A 96 -7.78 7.53 -13.61
CA SER A 96 -6.94 6.45 -14.17
C SER A 96 -6.20 5.71 -13.06
N ASN A 97 -5.58 4.56 -13.38
CA ASN A 97 -4.71 3.85 -12.43
C ASN A 97 -3.28 4.43 -12.38
N LEU A 98 -3.04 5.62 -12.95
CA LEU A 98 -1.75 6.30 -12.84
C LEU A 98 -1.56 6.80 -11.41
N ALA A 99 -0.74 6.12 -10.61
CA ALA A 99 -0.46 6.54 -9.24
C ALA A 99 0.39 7.82 -9.18
N ALA A 100 1.44 7.88 -10.02
CA ALA A 100 2.31 9.05 -10.13
C ALA A 100 2.98 9.12 -11.51
N HIS A 101 3.25 10.34 -11.98
CA HIS A 101 4.03 10.60 -13.18
C HIS A 101 4.99 11.76 -12.94
N VAL A 102 6.27 11.50 -13.20
CA VAL A 102 7.37 12.43 -12.97
C VAL A 102 8.24 12.48 -14.23
N VAL A 103 8.47 13.68 -14.75
CA VAL A 103 9.47 13.91 -15.80
C VAL A 103 10.63 14.68 -15.18
N GLN A 104 11.82 14.08 -15.22
CA GLN A 104 13.05 14.74 -14.79
C GLN A 104 14.02 14.79 -15.96
N GLU A 105 14.36 16.01 -16.38
CA GLU A 105 15.31 16.26 -17.45
C GLU A 105 16.55 16.96 -16.89
N LYS A 106 17.72 16.57 -17.40
CA LYS A 106 18.98 17.24 -17.08
C LYS A 106 19.81 17.38 -18.35
N GLY A 107 20.22 18.62 -18.65
CA GLY A 107 20.93 18.93 -19.88
C GLY A 107 20.02 18.99 -21.11
N ARG A 108 20.60 18.82 -22.31
CA ARG A 108 19.87 18.88 -23.59
C ARG A 108 20.02 17.56 -24.34
N TYR A 109 19.16 16.59 -24.01
CA TYR A 109 19.20 15.24 -24.59
C TYR A 109 19.22 15.29 -26.13
N GLU A 110 18.31 16.03 -26.75
CA GLU A 110 18.20 16.14 -28.21
C GLU A 110 19.50 16.60 -28.89
N THR A 111 20.20 17.57 -28.29
CA THR A 111 21.49 18.05 -28.81
C THR A 111 22.57 16.98 -28.66
N ALA A 112 22.67 16.38 -27.47
CA ALA A 112 23.67 15.34 -27.17
C ALA A 112 23.47 14.10 -28.04
N ALA A 113 22.22 13.68 -28.26
CA ALA A 113 21.86 12.54 -29.10
C ALA A 113 22.29 12.74 -30.56
N ARG A 114 22.09 13.94 -31.14
CA ARG A 114 22.52 14.25 -32.51
C ARG A 114 24.03 14.23 -32.70
N GLN A 115 24.79 14.50 -31.65
CA GLN A 115 26.27 14.51 -31.68
C GLN A 115 26.88 13.15 -31.30
N ALA A 116 26.07 12.20 -30.84
CA ALA A 116 26.56 10.91 -30.39
C ALA A 116 26.99 10.02 -31.56
N HIS A 117 28.18 9.44 -31.48
CA HIS A 117 28.65 8.44 -32.44
C HIS A 117 27.78 7.17 -32.44
N ARG A 118 27.12 6.87 -31.31
CA ARG A 118 26.25 5.70 -31.13
C ARG A 118 25.19 6.00 -30.06
N ILE A 119 23.96 5.57 -30.31
CA ILE A 119 22.89 5.55 -29.31
C ILE A 119 22.52 4.08 -29.06
N ILE A 120 22.41 3.70 -27.78
CA ILE A 120 21.96 2.37 -27.37
C ILE A 120 20.67 2.53 -26.57
N LYS A 121 19.61 1.85 -27.02
CA LYS A 121 18.32 1.78 -26.32
C LYS A 121 18.05 0.34 -25.88
N ARG A 122 17.66 0.15 -24.62
CA ARG A 122 17.28 -1.15 -24.05
C ARG A 122 16.05 -0.96 -23.17
N ARG A 123 15.23 -2.01 -23.10
CA ARG A 123 14.11 -2.12 -22.15
C ARG A 123 14.52 -3.19 -21.13
N PHE A 124 14.40 -2.86 -19.85
CA PHE A 124 14.64 -3.77 -18.74
C PHE A 124 13.32 -4.05 -18.05
N LEU A 125 13.09 -5.30 -17.71
CA LEU A 125 11.98 -5.73 -16.88
C LEU A 125 12.58 -6.36 -15.63
N TYR A 126 12.06 -5.96 -14.47
CA TYR A 126 12.50 -6.46 -13.17
C TYR A 126 11.29 -7.06 -12.49
N ASP A 127 11.44 -8.28 -11.99
CA ASP A 127 10.39 -8.92 -11.19
C ASP A 127 10.29 -8.29 -9.81
N ARG A 128 9.14 -8.53 -9.17
CA ARG A 128 8.91 -8.12 -7.79
C ARG A 128 9.83 -8.91 -6.85
N GLY A 129 10.76 -8.22 -6.20
CA GLY A 129 11.52 -8.74 -5.07
C GLY A 129 10.80 -8.53 -3.74
N VAL A 130 11.19 -9.31 -2.73
CA VAL A 130 10.80 -9.10 -1.32
C VAL A 130 12.05 -8.97 -0.47
N ALA A 131 11.97 -8.22 0.63
CA ALA A 131 13.12 -8.03 1.53
C ALA A 131 13.61 -9.33 2.18
N ALA A 132 12.70 -10.29 2.43
CA ALA A 132 12.99 -11.60 3.01
C ALA A 132 13.83 -11.55 4.30
N ALA A 133 13.51 -10.63 5.22
CA ALA A 133 14.14 -10.58 6.53
C ALA A 133 13.90 -11.91 7.29
N MET A 134 14.92 -12.38 8.01
CA MET A 134 14.82 -13.62 8.80
C MET A 134 13.83 -13.48 9.97
N GLU A 135 13.71 -12.29 10.53
CA GLU A 135 12.68 -11.94 11.51
C GLU A 135 11.44 -11.40 10.76
N ASN A 136 10.27 -11.95 11.08
CA ASN A 136 9.00 -11.48 10.53
C ASN A 136 8.54 -10.20 11.23
N ARG A 137 7.64 -9.45 10.57
CA ARG A 137 7.00 -8.27 11.15
C ARG A 137 6.16 -8.64 12.37
N GLY A 138 6.22 -7.83 13.42
CA GLY A 138 5.42 -8.00 14.64
C GLY A 138 5.23 -6.70 15.39
N VAL A 139 4.06 -6.56 16.03
CA VAL A 139 3.69 -5.41 16.86
C VAL A 139 3.08 -5.92 18.16
N VAL A 140 3.51 -5.36 19.29
CA VAL A 140 2.88 -5.52 20.59
C VAL A 140 2.49 -4.15 21.12
N ALA A 141 1.20 -3.97 21.40
CA ALA A 141 0.67 -2.75 21.99
C ALA A 141 0.17 -3.06 23.41
N ASN A 142 0.55 -2.22 24.38
CA ASN A 142 0.08 -2.30 25.75
C ASN A 142 -0.51 -0.95 26.17
N TRP A 143 -1.80 -0.94 26.50
CA TRP A 143 -2.50 0.20 27.07
C TRP A 143 -2.48 0.12 28.58
N ASP A 144 -1.99 1.16 29.25
CA ASP A 144 -2.10 1.33 30.69
C ASP A 144 -3.26 2.28 31.01
N GLU A 145 -4.32 1.73 31.59
CA GLU A 145 -5.52 2.47 31.96
C GLU A 145 -5.25 3.52 33.05
N LYS A 146 -4.27 3.32 33.94
CA LYS A 146 -4.00 4.30 35.02
C LYS A 146 -3.27 5.52 34.49
N SER A 147 -2.27 5.31 33.64
CA SER A 147 -1.48 6.40 33.07
C SER A 147 -2.08 6.99 31.78
N GLN A 148 -3.09 6.31 31.19
CA GLN A 148 -3.68 6.66 29.90
C GLN A 148 -2.62 6.74 28.79
N GLN A 149 -1.68 5.79 28.81
CA GLN A 149 -0.57 5.72 27.87
C GLN A 149 -0.56 4.37 27.14
N MET A 150 -0.27 4.43 25.84
CA MET A 150 0.00 3.27 25.01
C MET A 150 1.51 3.12 24.80
N THR A 151 2.04 1.95 25.12
CA THR A 151 3.42 1.57 24.73
C THR A 151 3.35 0.59 23.57
N ILE A 152 4.09 0.88 22.50
CA ILE A 152 4.15 0.04 21.30
C ILE A 152 5.59 -0.44 21.10
N TRP A 153 5.75 -1.76 20.97
CA TRP A 153 6.96 -2.39 20.47
C TRP A 153 6.69 -2.88 19.05
N ASP A 154 7.42 -2.36 18.09
CA ASP A 154 7.25 -2.64 16.66
C ASP A 154 8.61 -2.91 16.00
N THR A 155 8.64 -3.90 15.12
CA THR A 155 9.72 -4.18 14.17
C THR A 155 9.80 -3.11 13.06
N THR A 156 10.08 -1.86 13.44
CA THR A 156 10.05 -0.70 12.53
C THR A 156 11.42 -0.03 12.37
N GLN A 157 11.64 0.58 11.20
CA GLN A 157 12.76 1.47 10.93
C GLN A 157 12.38 2.96 11.08
N ALA A 158 11.11 3.26 11.33
CA ALA A 158 10.57 4.61 11.40
C ALA A 158 9.64 4.76 12.63
N PRO A 159 10.19 4.77 13.85
CA PRO A 159 9.37 4.82 15.07
C PRO A 159 8.67 6.18 15.26
N ILE A 160 9.21 7.27 14.71
CA ILE A 160 8.62 8.60 14.87
C ILE A 160 7.31 8.75 14.07
N PRO A 161 7.24 8.39 12.77
CA PRO A 161 5.97 8.41 12.02
C PRO A 161 4.86 7.47 12.54
N ILE A 162 5.21 6.47 13.36
CA ILE A 162 4.25 5.50 13.91
C ILE A 162 3.60 6.00 15.20
N ARG A 163 4.27 6.91 15.92
CA ARG A 163 3.77 7.54 17.13
C ARG A 163 2.68 8.57 16.81
#